data_AF-A0A4Y2HK26-F1
#
_entry.id   AF-A0A4Y2HK26-F1
#
_cell.length_a   1.000
_cell.length_b   1.000
_cell.length_c   1.000
_cell.angle_alpha   90.00
_cell.angle_beta   90.00
_cell.angle_gamma   90.00
#
_symmetry.space_group_name_H-M   'P 1'
#
loop_
_entity.id
_entity.type
_entity.pdbx_description
1 polymer ?
#
loop_
_entity_poly.entity_id
_entity_poly.type
_entity_poly.pdbx_seq_one_letter_code
_entity_poly.pdbx_strand_id
1 'polypeptide(L)' 'MNVGPYPLKECFNAPYGVNYFNQYAESIPGCTSDLLSKNARENNVYFIGGTFPERDDGKLFNTCLAYGPDGKLLAKHRK' A
#
# COMPACT_ATOMS: atom_id res chain seq x y z
N MET A 1 -16.83 13.82 -2.72
CA MET A 1 -15.51 13.17 -2.91
C MET A 1 -15.75 11.83 -3.60
N ASN A 2 -15.25 11.65 -4.82
CA ASN A 2 -15.30 10.33 -5.49
C ASN A 2 -14.22 9.45 -4.86
N VAL A 3 -14.61 8.67 -3.86
CA VAL A 3 -13.77 7.60 -3.32
C VAL A 3 -13.99 6.39 -4.22
N GLY A 4 -12.95 5.92 -4.91
CA GLY A 4 -13.04 4.70 -5.72
C GLY A 4 -13.44 3.49 -4.84
N PRO A 5 -14.23 2.53 -5.34
CA PRO A 5 -15.06 1.64 -4.51
C PRO A 5 -14.36 0.53 -3.71
N TYR A 6 -13.03 0.49 -3.54
CA TYR A 6 -12.38 -0.69 -2.93
C TYR A 6 -11.23 -0.32 -1.99
N PRO A 7 -11.50 -0.08 -0.68
CA PRO A 7 -10.44 -0.21 0.32
C PRO A 7 -9.91 -1.66 0.26
N LEU A 8 -8.64 -1.81 -0.11
CA LEU A 8 -7.98 -3.12 -0.09
C LEU A 8 -7.96 -3.66 1.35
N LYS A 9 -8.19 -4.97 1.52
CA LYS A 9 -8.16 -5.62 2.84
C LYS A 9 -6.75 -5.55 3.44
N GLU A 10 -6.68 -5.66 4.77
CA GLU A 10 -5.41 -5.85 5.50
C GLU A 10 -4.65 -7.05 4.88
N CYS A 11 -3.35 -6.86 4.58
CA CYS A 11 -2.49 -7.85 3.93
C CYS A 11 -2.96 -8.28 2.52
N PHE A 12 -3.40 -7.35 1.67
CA PHE A 12 -3.89 -7.67 0.33
C PHE A 12 -2.86 -8.40 -0.58
N ASN A 13 -1.57 -8.21 -0.34
CA ASN A 13 -0.48 -8.84 -1.11
C ASN A 13 -0.01 -10.21 -0.54
N ALA A 14 -0.62 -10.72 0.54
CA ALA A 14 -0.18 -11.97 1.14
C ALA A 14 -1.35 -12.81 1.68
N PRO A 15 -1.34 -14.15 1.50
CA PRO A 15 -2.23 -15.01 2.27
C PRO A 15 -1.94 -14.79 3.77
N TYR A 16 -2.99 -14.72 4.59
CA TYR A 16 -2.90 -14.55 6.04
C TYR A 16 -2.02 -15.65 6.65
N GLY A 17 -0.78 -15.28 6.97
CA GLY A 17 0.22 -16.21 7.51
C GLY A 17 1.51 -15.46 7.83
N VAL A 18 1.84 -15.42 9.12
CA VAL A 18 3.07 -14.81 9.68
C VAL A 18 4.37 -15.28 9.00
N ASN A 19 4.35 -16.43 8.32
CA ASN A 19 5.50 -17.00 7.62
C ASN A 19 5.78 -16.37 6.23
N TYR A 20 4.86 -15.58 5.67
CA TYR A 20 5.02 -14.93 4.36
C TYR A 20 5.47 -13.47 4.46
N PHE A 21 5.37 -12.86 5.64
CA PHE A 21 5.74 -11.45 5.86
C PHE A 21 7.16 -11.13 5.39
N ASN A 22 8.12 -12.05 5.54
CA ASN A 22 9.51 -11.77 5.15
C ASN A 22 9.78 -11.93 3.64
N GLN A 23 8.94 -12.66 2.91
CA GLN A 23 9.08 -12.85 1.46
C GLN A 23 8.35 -11.77 0.66
N TYR A 24 7.23 -11.27 1.17
CA TYR A 24 6.41 -10.25 0.52
C TYR A 24 6.63 -8.83 1.09
N ALA A 25 7.52 -8.68 2.08
CA ALA A 25 7.87 -7.35 2.57
C ALA A 25 8.59 -6.55 1.49
N GLU A 26 7.99 -5.45 1.09
CA GLU A 26 8.55 -4.55 0.09
C GLU A 26 9.14 -3.32 0.76
N SER A 27 10.24 -2.81 0.20
CA SER A 27 10.72 -1.46 0.52
C SER A 27 9.79 -0.44 -0.14
N ILE A 28 9.67 0.74 0.47
CA ILE A 28 8.94 1.87 -0.13
C ILE A 28 9.96 2.96 -0.47
N PRO A 29 10.08 3.37 -1.74
CA PRO A 29 9.28 2.98 -2.91
C PRO A 29 9.57 1.55 -3.42
N GLY A 30 8.54 0.88 -3.96
CA GLY A 30 8.54 -0.49 -4.46
C GLY A 30 7.33 -0.79 -5.36
N CYS A 31 7.19 -2.06 -5.77
CA CYS A 31 6.18 -2.48 -6.76
C CYS A 31 4.75 -2.12 -6.33
N THR A 32 4.41 -2.41 -5.08
CA THR A 32 3.09 -2.11 -4.50
C THR A 32 2.84 -0.60 -4.45
N SER A 33 3.82 0.20 -4.00
CA SER A 33 3.65 1.66 -3.93
C SER A 33 3.48 2.30 -5.31
N ASP A 34 4.17 1.77 -6.32
CA ASP A 34 4.10 2.28 -7.69
C ASP A 34 2.78 1.89 -8.37
N LEU A 35 2.31 0.66 -8.15
CA LEU A 35 1.03 0.19 -8.67
C LEU A 35 -0.13 1.01 -8.07
N LEU A 36 -0.09 1.28 -6.77
CA LEU A 36 -1.09 2.09 -6.08
C LEU A 36 -1.09 3.54 -6.57
N SER A 37 0.09 4.15 -6.70
CA SER A 37 0.26 5.49 -7.26
C SER A 37 -0.30 5.58 -8.68
N LYS A 38 0.06 4.63 -9.55
CA LYS A 38 -0.41 4.57 -10.94
C LYS A 38 -1.92 4.43 -11.00
N ASN A 39 -2.51 3.50 -10.24
CA ASN A 39 -3.97 3.31 -10.21
C ASN A 39 -4.71 4.55 -9.72
N ALA A 40 -4.21 5.23 -8.68
CA ALA A 40 -4.81 6.46 -8.19
C ALA A 40 -4.82 7.55 -9.28
N ARG A 41 -3.71 7.69 -10.02
CA ARG A 41 -3.57 8.65 -11.12
C ARG A 41 -4.46 8.31 -12.32
N GLU A 42 -4.45 7.06 -12.76
CA GLU A 42 -5.20 6.61 -13.95
C GLU A 42 -6.71 6.71 -13.74
N ASN A 43 -7.19 6.46 -12.52
CA ASN A 43 -8.60 6.56 -12.18
C ASN A 43 -9.01 7.95 -11.66
N ASN A 44 -8.06 8.87 -11.46
CA ASN A 44 -8.30 10.20 -10.89
C ASN A 44 -9.08 10.14 -9.56
N VAL A 45 -8.65 9.24 -8.66
CA VAL A 45 -9.30 8.98 -7.36
C VAL A 45 -8.32 9.09 -6.21
N TYR A 46 -8.87 9.33 -5.02
CA TYR A 46 -8.14 9.03 -3.78
C TYR A 46 -8.12 7.52 -3.57
N PHE A 47 -6.93 6.96 -3.34
CA PHE A 47 -6.74 5.52 -3.18
C PHE A 47 -6.12 5.21 -1.82
N ILE A 48 -6.78 4.36 -1.03
CA ILE A 48 -6.25 3.85 0.24
C ILE A 48 -5.82 2.40 -0.01
N GLY A 49 -4.51 2.18 -0.03
CA GLY A 49 -3.86 0.93 -0.45
C GLY A 49 -4.01 -0.26 0.50
N GLY A 50 -4.92 -0.21 1.47
CA GLY A 50 -4.95 -1.18 2.56
C GLY A 50 -3.63 -1.19 3.31
N THR A 51 -3.27 -2.33 3.91
CA THR A 51 -1.97 -2.49 4.54
C THR A 51 -1.19 -3.64 3.92
N PHE A 52 0.14 -3.51 3.87
CA PHE A 52 1.05 -4.55 3.39
C PHE A 52 2.33 -4.54 4.23
N PRO A 53 3.06 -5.68 4.29
CA PRO A 53 4.34 -5.72 4.99
C PRO A 53 5.35 -4.81 4.29
N GLU A 54 5.88 -3.84 5.02
CA GLU A 54 6.99 -3.00 4.60
C GLU A 54 8.28 -3.48 5.26
N ARG A 55 9.37 -3.56 4.49
CA ARG A 55 10.72 -3.68 5.05
C ARG A 55 11.41 -2.32 5.02
N ASP A 56 11.81 -1.84 6.19
CA ASP A 56 12.63 -0.64 6.34
C ASP A 56 13.72 -0.90 7.39
N ASP A 57 14.98 -0.69 6.99
CA ASP A 57 16.18 -0.86 7.83
C ASP A 57 16.21 -2.19 8.62
N GLY A 58 15.88 -3.29 7.95
CA GLY A 58 15.86 -4.63 8.55
C GLY A 58 14.68 -4.91 9.50
N LYS A 59 13.77 -3.95 9.69
CA LYS A 59 12.53 -4.11 10.45
C LYS A 59 11.34 -4.32 9.52
N LEU A 60 10.34 -5.04 10.02
CA LEU A 60 9.09 -5.27 9.33
C LEU A 60 8.00 -4.40 9.96
N PHE A 61 7.27 -3.66 9.13
CA PHE A 61 6.15 -2.83 9.53
C PHE A 61 4.89 -3.27 8.79
N ASN A 62 3.73 -3.08 9.40
CA ASN A 62 2.47 -3.18 8.68
C ASN A 62 2.08 -1.77 8.20
N THR A 63 2.24 -1.51 6.90
CA THR A 63 2.19 -0.16 6.35
C THR A 63 0.99 0.05 5.45
N CYS A 64 0.26 1.13 5.70
CA CYS A 64 -0.83 1.65 4.89
C CYS A 64 -0.37 2.90 4.12
N LEU A 65 -0.66 2.94 2.82
CA LEU A 65 -0.37 4.09 1.97
C LEU A 65 -1.66 4.69 1.42
N ALA A 66 -1.76 6.01 1.46
CA ALA A 66 -2.85 6.77 0.85
C ALA A 66 -2.31 7.64 -0.27
N TYR A 67 -2.96 7.60 -1.42
CA TYR A 67 -2.58 8.33 -2.62
C TYR A 67 -3.67 9.31 -3.05
N GLY A 68 -3.23 10.44 -3.59
CA GLY A 68 -4.08 11.43 -4.20
C GLY A 68 -4.40 11.07 -5.66
N PRO A 69 -5.40 11.76 -6.25
CA PRO A 69 -5.79 11.59 -7.65
C PRO A 69 -4.68 11.96 -8.65
N ASP A 70 -3.65 12.68 -8.22
CA ASP A 70 -2.45 12.96 -9.02
C ASP A 70 -1.38 11.85 -8.94
N GLY A 71 -1.67 10.78 -8.20
CA GLY A 71 -0.75 9.68 -7.93
C GLY A 71 0.27 9.97 -6.83
N LYS A 72 0.23 11.14 -6.18
CA LYS A 72 1.18 11.45 -5.10
C LYS A 72 0.80 10.74 -3.81
N LEU A 73 1.82 10.30 -3.08
CA LEU A 73 1.65 9.76 -1.74
C LEU A 73 1.22 10.90 -0.80
N LEU A 74 0.03 10.78 -0.21
CA LEU A 74 -0.53 11.74 0.74
C LEU A 74 -0.19 11.37 2.18
N ALA A 75 -0.23 10.07 2.50
CA ALA A 75 0.04 9.59 3.84
C ALA A 75 0.63 8.18 3.83
N LYS A 76 1.50 7.94 4.82
CA LYS A 76 2.05 6.63 5.16
C LYS A 76 1.81 6.39 6.64
N HIS A 77 1.14 5.29 6.97
CA HIS A 77 0.84 4.91 8.34
C HIS A 77 1.45 3.54 8.63
N ARG A 78 2.21 3.43 9.72
CA ARG A 78 2.79 2.17 10.22
C ARG A 78 2.07 1.79 11.51
N LYS A 79 1.62 0.54 11.61
CA LYS A 79 1.11 -0.06 12.85
C LYS A 79 2.24 -0.59 13.73
#